data_AF-A0A3T0E8T5-F1
#
_entry.id   AF-A0A3T0E8T5-F1
#
_cell.length_a   1.000
_cell.length_b   1.000
_cell.length_c   1.000
_cell.angle_alpha   90.00
_cell.angle_beta   90.00
_cell.angle_gamma   90.00
#
_symmetry.space_group_name_H-M   'P 1'
#
loop_
_entity.id
_entity.type
_entity.pdbx_description
1 polymer ?
#
loop_
_entity_poly.entity_id
_entity_poly.type
_entity_poly.pdbx_seq_one_letter_code
_entity_poly.pdbx_strand_id
1 'polypeptide(L)'
;MLDFFRQGFSTVNGVQGLIIALVAAFLLPAWSRLIVFVFGATLVHLVVDALLPVLANNAALRLPDVLSMPFWRYVAALLAGYLIVISLLALLKRLLLRR
;
A
#
# COMPACT_ATOMS: atom_id res chain seq x y z
N MET A 1 10.70 0.24 -17.61
CA MET A 1 9.65 1.00 -16.87
C MET A 1 8.43 0.15 -16.54
N LEU A 2 7.85 -0.58 -17.51
CA LEU A 2 6.67 -1.42 -17.26
C LEU A 2 6.87 -2.48 -16.15
N ASP A 3 8.06 -3.06 -16.04
CA ASP A 3 8.34 -4.09 -15.02
C ASP A 3 8.29 -3.54 -13.58
N PHE A 4 8.67 -2.28 -13.38
CA PHE A 4 8.59 -1.62 -12.08
C PHE A 4 7.13 -1.46 -11.63
N PHE A 5 6.24 -1.07 -12.54
CA PHE A 5 4.81 -0.96 -12.25
C PHE A 5 4.16 -2.33 -12.02
N ARG A 6 4.56 -3.37 -12.76
CA ARG A 6 4.11 -4.75 -12.54
C ARG A 6 4.53 -5.26 -11.16
N GLN A 7 5.76 -5.00 -10.75
CA GLN A 7 6.27 -5.37 -9.43
C GLN A 7 5.55 -4.63 -8.30
N GLY A 8 5.27 -3.33 -8.48
CA GLY A 8 4.46 -2.56 -7.53
C GLY A 8 3.05 -3.11 -7.38
N PHE A 9 2.39 -3.42 -8.50
CA PHE A 9 1.06 -4.03 -8.49
C PHE A 9 1.07 -5.41 -7.81
N SER A 10 2.00 -6.31 -8.16
CA SER A 10 2.04 -7.66 -7.57
C SER A 10 2.26 -7.65 -6.06
N THR A 11 3.03 -6.68 -5.56
CA THR A 11 3.29 -6.51 -4.13
C THR A 11 2.03 -6.10 -3.36
N VAL A 12 1.20 -5.22 -3.93
CA VAL A 12 -0.06 -4.76 -3.30
C VAL A 12 -1.22 -5.73 -3.56
N ASN A 13 -1.13 -6.57 -4.60
CA ASN A 13 -2.19 -7.49 -5.01
C ASN A 13 -2.37 -8.73 -4.09
N GLY A 14 -1.66 -8.78 -2.95
CA GLY A 14 -1.96 -9.72 -1.88
C GLY A 14 -3.18 -9.29 -1.05
N VAL A 15 -3.80 -10.22 -0.33
CA VAL A 15 -5.00 -9.97 0.51
C VAL A 15 -4.79 -8.77 1.45
N GLN A 16 -3.64 -8.70 2.13
CA GLN A 16 -3.25 -7.57 2.99
C GLN A 16 -3.28 -6.24 2.25
N GLY A 17 -2.59 -6.16 1.10
CA GLY A 17 -2.46 -4.93 0.33
C GLY A 17 -3.81 -4.44 -0.21
N LEU A 18 -4.66 -5.36 -0.68
CA LEU A 18 -6.01 -5.05 -1.16
C LEU A 18 -6.93 -4.54 -0.04
N ILE A 19 -6.88 -5.12 1.16
CA ILE A 19 -7.67 -4.64 2.31
C ILE A 19 -7.24 -3.22 2.69
N ILE A 20 -5.94 -2.96 2.80
CA ILE A 20 -5.41 -1.62 3.10
C ILE A 20 -5.85 -0.62 2.02
N ALA A 21 -5.72 -0.99 0.74
CA ALA A 21 -6.10 -0.13 -0.37
C ALA A 21 -7.61 0.17 -0.40
N LEU A 22 -8.45 -0.82 -0.09
CA LEU A 22 -9.90 -0.67 -0.01
C LEU A 22 -10.30 0.31 1.09
N VAL A 23 -9.74 0.15 2.30
CA VAL A 23 -9.97 1.07 3.42
C VAL A 23 -9.52 2.47 3.05
N ALA A 24 -8.31 2.62 2.51
CA ALA A 24 -7.79 3.91 2.09
C ALA A 24 -8.66 4.59 1.01
N ALA A 25 -9.08 3.84 -0.02
CA ALA A 25 -9.93 4.35 -1.08
C ALA A 25 -11.34 4.74 -0.57
N PHE A 26 -11.90 3.96 0.35
CA PHE A 26 -13.19 4.25 0.95
C PHE A 26 -13.15 5.54 1.77
N LEU A 27 -12.12 5.68 2.61
CA LEU A 27 -11.90 6.84 3.49
C LEU A 27 -11.39 8.09 2.76
N LEU A 28 -10.92 7.97 1.50
CA LEU A 28 -10.41 9.11 0.72
C LEU A 28 -11.49 10.19 0.53
N PRO A 29 -11.35 11.39 1.13
CA PRO A 29 -12.40 12.41 1.10
C PRO A 29 -12.39 13.23 -0.20
N ALA A 30 -11.22 13.44 -0.79
CA ALA A 30 -11.03 14.21 -2.02
C ALA A 30 -9.78 13.72 -2.78
N TRP A 31 -9.77 13.89 -4.11
CA TRP A 31 -8.61 13.51 -4.95
C TRP A 31 -7.33 14.25 -4.57
N SER A 32 -7.44 15.49 -4.08
CA SER A 32 -6.28 16.26 -3.58
C SER A 32 -5.58 15.60 -2.38
N ARG A 33 -6.26 14.69 -1.67
CA ARG A 33 -5.70 13.92 -0.55
C ARG A 33 -5.11 12.58 -0.98
N LEU A 34 -5.19 12.19 -2.26
CA LEU A 34 -4.75 10.88 -2.74
C LEU A 34 -3.31 10.57 -2.32
N ILE A 35 -2.39 11.52 -2.54
CA ILE A 35 -0.98 11.34 -2.20
C ILE A 35 -0.79 11.05 -0.70
N VAL A 36 -1.49 11.76 0.18
CA VAL A 36 -1.44 11.52 1.63
C VAL A 36 -1.91 10.11 1.98
N PHE A 37 -2.99 9.65 1.35
CA PHE A 37 -3.52 8.30 1.57
C PHE A 37 -2.59 7.21 1.01
N VAL A 38 -1.93 7.45 -0.11
CA VAL A 38 -0.92 6.54 -0.67
C VAL A 38 0.27 6.39 0.28
N PHE A 39 0.81 7.50 0.80
CA PHE A 39 1.88 7.45 1.80
C PHE A 39 1.42 6.76 3.09
N GLY A 40 0.22 7.06 3.57
CA GLY A 40 -0.37 6.41 4.75
C GLY A 40 -0.55 4.91 4.56
N ALA A 41 -1.08 4.48 3.42
CA ALA A 41 -1.25 3.07 3.08
C ALA A 41 0.09 2.33 2.99
N THR A 42 1.10 2.92 2.35
CA THR A 42 2.46 2.37 2.32
C THR A 42 3.02 2.24 3.73
N LEU A 43 2.87 3.26 4.57
CA LEU A 43 3.35 3.20 5.95
C LEU A 43 2.66 2.09 6.75
N VAL A 44 1.33 1.97 6.65
CA VAL A 44 0.57 0.89 7.29
C VAL A 44 1.05 -0.48 6.78
N HIS A 45 1.29 -0.62 5.47
CA HIS A 45 1.81 -1.87 4.90
C HIS A 45 3.15 -2.25 5.51
N LEU A 46 4.11 -1.32 5.58
CA LEU A 46 5.43 -1.57 6.18
C LEU A 46 5.33 -1.95 7.66
N VAL A 47 4.43 -1.30 8.40
CA VAL A 47 4.17 -1.63 9.81
C VAL A 47 3.59 -3.04 9.93
N VAL A 48 2.62 -3.41 9.09
CA VAL A 48 2.06 -4.76 9.08
C VAL A 48 3.11 -5.80 8.74
N ASP A 49 3.99 -5.54 7.75
CA ASP A 49 5.08 -6.47 7.40
C ASP A 49 6.03 -6.72 8.57
N ALA A 50 6.33 -5.68 9.37
CA ALA A 50 7.19 -5.80 10.54
C ALA A 50 6.50 -6.51 11.72
N LEU A 51 5.19 -6.27 11.92
CA LEU A 51 4.45 -6.77 13.07
C LEU A 51 3.83 -8.15 12.84
N LEU A 52 3.42 -8.49 11.62
CA LEU A 52 2.72 -9.73 11.32
C LEU A 52 3.52 -10.98 11.75
N PRO A 53 4.84 -11.10 11.52
CA PRO A 53 5.61 -12.24 12.01
C PRO A 53 5.70 -12.31 13.53
N VAL A 54 5.73 -11.16 14.21
CA VAL A 54 5.75 -11.08 15.68
C VAL A 54 4.43 -11.64 16.24
N LEU A 55 3.32 -11.21 15.66
CA LEU A 55 1.97 -11.60 16.09
C LEU A 55 1.61 -13.03 15.70
N ALA A 56 1.99 -13.49 14.51
CA ALA A 56 1.61 -14.79 13.98
C ALA A 56 2.55 -15.93 14.41
N ASN A 57 3.84 -15.64 14.61
CA ASN A 57 4.88 -16.66 14.80
C ASN A 57 5.69 -16.49 16.10
N ASN A 58 5.31 -15.56 17.00
CA ASN A 58 6.12 -15.18 18.18
C ASN A 58 7.57 -14.82 17.82
N ALA A 59 7.80 -14.30 16.61
CA ALA A 59 9.12 -13.89 16.18
C ALA A 59 9.57 -12.63 16.94
N ALA A 60 10.87 -12.45 17.14
CA ALA A 60 11.40 -11.18 17.62
C ALA A 60 11.11 -10.06 16.61
N LEU A 61 10.77 -8.87 17.11
CA LEU A 61 10.61 -7.68 16.25
C LEU A 61 11.93 -7.37 15.56
N ARG A 62 11.91 -7.38 14.22
CA ARG A 62 13.05 -6.97 13.39
C ARG A 62 12.69 -5.70 12.66
N LEU A 63 13.47 -4.65 12.86
CA LEU A 63 13.29 -3.41 12.15
C LEU A 63 13.69 -3.59 10.67
N PRO A 64 12.98 -2.92 9.73
CA PRO A 64 13.39 -2.91 8.34
C PRO A 64 14.78 -2.27 8.21
N ASP A 65 15.60 -2.80 7.30
CA ASP A 65 16.90 -2.20 6.97
C ASP A 65 16.71 -0.97 6.07
N VAL A 66 16.35 0.15 6.71
CA VAL A 66 16.06 1.44 6.07
C VAL A 66 17.28 2.07 5.39
N LEU A 67 18.49 1.58 5.65
CA LEU A 67 19.71 2.07 5.00
C LEU A 67 19.99 1.31 3.69
N SER A 68 19.31 0.19 3.45
CA SER A 68 19.51 -0.64 2.28
C SER A 68 18.75 -0.12 1.04
N MET A 69 19.40 -0.17 -0.13
CA MET A 69 18.74 0.14 -1.40
C MET A 69 17.54 -0.78 -1.72
N PRO A 70 17.58 -2.10 -1.43
CA PRO A 70 16.42 -2.98 -1.59
C PRO A 70 15.18 -2.51 -0.83
N PHE A 71 15.32 -1.99 0.40
CA PHE A 71 14.20 -1.43 1.15
C PHE A 71 13.53 -0.28 0.40
N TRP A 72 14.32 0.69 -0.09
CA TRP A 72 13.74 1.83 -0.81
C TRP A 72 13.13 1.45 -2.16
N ARG A 73 13.66 0.43 -2.85
CA ARG A 73 13.01 -0.14 -4.05
C ARG A 73 11.66 -0.76 -3.70
N TYR A 74 11.57 -1.47 -2.59
CA TYR A 74 10.32 -2.03 -2.08
C TYR A 74 9.30 -0.94 -1.74
N VAL A 75 9.71 0.10 -1.00
CA VAL A 75 8.85 1.25 -0.66
C VAL A 75 8.36 1.96 -1.92
N ALA A 76 9.23 2.16 -2.92
CA ALA A 76 8.84 2.78 -4.19
C ALA A 76 7.84 1.92 -4.98
N ALA A 77 8.00 0.59 -4.95
CA ALA A 77 7.05 -0.34 -5.56
C ALA A 77 5.69 -0.29 -4.85
N LEU A 78 5.67 -0.25 -3.50
CA LEU A 78 4.43 -0.08 -2.71
C LEU A 78 3.74 1.25 -3.01
N LEU A 79 4.48 2.36 -3.06
CA LEU A 79 3.92 3.67 -3.40
C LEU A 79 3.27 3.66 -4.79
N ALA A 80 3.93 3.08 -5.79
CA ALA A 80 3.38 2.95 -7.13
C ALA A 80 2.13 2.03 -7.16
N GLY A 81 2.20 0.89 -6.48
CA GLY A 81 1.08 -0.05 -6.37
C GLY A 81 -0.14 0.56 -5.70
N TYR A 82 0.04 1.20 -4.54
CA TYR A 82 -1.03 1.86 -3.81
C TYR A 82 -1.60 3.06 -4.57
N LEU A 83 -0.77 3.84 -5.26
CA LEU A 83 -1.25 4.91 -6.12
C LEU A 83 -2.24 4.38 -7.16
N ILE A 84 -1.90 3.28 -7.83
CA ILE A 84 -2.76 2.66 -8.85
C ILE A 84 -4.02 2.08 -8.22
N VAL A 85 -3.89 1.19 -7.23
CA VAL A 85 -5.02 0.45 -6.66
C VAL A 85 -5.99 1.37 -5.92
N ILE A 86 -5.50 2.31 -5.12
CA ILE A 86 -6.36 3.28 -4.41
C ILE A 86 -7.09 4.16 -5.43
N SER A 87 -6.41 4.62 -6.49
CA SER A 87 -7.06 5.42 -7.53
C SER A 87 -8.17 4.65 -8.23
N LEU A 88 -7.93 3.39 -8.61
CA LEU A 88 -8.93 2.54 -9.24
C LEU A 88 -10.14 2.31 -8.33
N LEU A 89 -9.90 1.95 -7.07
CA LEU A 89 -10.98 1.72 -6.10
C LEU A 89 -11.74 3.01 -5.77
N ALA A 90 -11.06 4.16 -5.66
CA ALA A 90 -11.70 5.45 -5.43
C ALA A 90 -12.53 5.91 -6.63
N LEU A 91 -12.08 5.61 -7.85
CA LEU A 91 -12.85 5.86 -9.08
C LEU A 91 -14.11 4.99 -9.10
N LEU A 92 -13.97 3.68 -8.84
CA LEU A 92 -15.11 2.76 -8.75
C LEU A 92 -16.10 3.20 -7.67
N LYS A 93 -15.61 3.60 -6.49
CA LYS A 93 -16.43 4.17 -5.41
C LYS A 93 -17.31 5.32 -5.91
N ARG A 94 -16.74 6.28 -6.65
CA ARG A 94 -17.47 7.44 -7.16
C ARG A 94 -18.52 7.06 -8.21
N LEU A 95 -18.16 6.15 -9.12
CA LEU A 95 -19.06 5.66 -10.17
C LEU A 95 -20.25 4.91 -9.59
N LEU A 96 -20.01 4.05 -8.59
CA LEU A 96 -21.04 3.22 -7.95
C LEU A 96 -21.91 4.02 -6.98
N LEU A 97 -21.33 4.93 -6.20
CA LEU A 97 -22.06 5.71 -5.20
C LEU A 97 -22.68 7.01 -5.77
N ARG A 98 -22.46 7.31 -7.06
CA ARG A 98 -22.93 8.54 -7.75
C ARG A 98 -22.67 9.83 -6.96
N ARG A 99 -21.51 9.89 -6.29
CA ARG A 99 -20.96 11.06 -5.56
C ARG A 99 -19.47 11.14 -5.85
#